data_AF-A0A2Z6R5W6-F1
#
_entry.id   AF-A0A2Z6R5W6-F1
#
_cell.length_a   1.000
_cell.length_b   1.000
_cell.length_c   1.000
_cell.angle_alpha   90.00
_cell.angle_beta   90.00
_cell.angle_gamma   90.00
#
_symmetry.space_group_name_H-M   'P 1'
#
loop_
_entity.id
_entity.type
_entity.pdbx_description
1 polymer ?
#
loop_
_entity_poly.entity_id
_entity_poly.type
_entity_poly.pdbx_seq_one_letter_code
_entity_poly.pdbx_strand_id
1 'polypeptide(L)'
;MDDGCFSATEKLVLHFGPRKGYVIHYQELQYYVKLGMVVDEVTEILSFNQTNWLALYIAKNTKLRQNAKNAFEKDFFKLMNNLVYGKTMENIRKYQDVKIMAMNNERDEKKFFNKVRKPSFKYGRQLGDTLVRVKILAVINLLMPQYYNIRHYDYNTCRNVAI
;
A
#
# COMPACT_ATOMS: atom_id res chain seq x y z
N MET A 1 37.89 -9.52 5.55
CA MET A 1 37.68 -9.34 4.10
C MET A 1 36.66 -10.39 3.75
N ASP A 2 35.38 -10.02 3.88
CA ASP A 2 34.30 -10.89 3.45
C ASP A 2 34.17 -10.67 1.94
N ASP A 3 34.58 -11.67 1.17
CA ASP A 3 34.44 -11.66 -0.29
C ASP A 3 32.94 -11.68 -0.61
N GLY A 4 32.37 -10.48 -0.74
CA GLY A 4 30.95 -10.21 -0.93
C GLY A 4 30.45 -10.84 -2.22
N CYS A 5 30.04 -12.10 -2.16
CA CYS A 5 29.36 -12.77 -3.25
C CYS A 5 27.92 -12.24 -3.32
N PHE A 6 27.69 -11.28 -4.22
CA PHE A 6 26.34 -10.84 -4.55
C PHE A 6 25.54 -12.04 -5.08
N SER A 7 24.41 -12.36 -4.45
CA SER A 7 23.51 -13.40 -4.95
C SER A 7 23.03 -13.02 -6.35
N ALA A 8 23.14 -13.95 -7.31
CA ALA A 8 22.63 -13.76 -8.67
C ALA A 8 21.15 -13.35 -8.61
N THR A 9 20.90 -12.08 -8.91
CA THR A 9 19.55 -11.50 -8.93
C THR A 9 19.20 -11.24 -10.38
N GLU A 10 18.02 -11.68 -10.81
CA GLU A 10 17.55 -11.42 -12.16
C GLU A 10 17.51 -9.90 -12.39
N LYS A 11 18.26 -9.44 -13.41
CA LYS A 11 18.27 -8.03 -13.79
C LYS A 11 17.02 -7.74 -14.63
N LEU A 12 16.34 -6.65 -14.34
CA LEU A 12 15.31 -6.11 -15.23
C LEU A 12 15.98 -5.68 -16.53
N VAL A 13 15.87 -6.52 -17.56
CA VAL A 13 16.31 -6.18 -18.92
C VAL A 13 15.17 -5.43 -19.60
N LEU A 14 15.51 -4.31 -20.26
CA LEU A 14 14.59 -3.62 -21.15
C LEU A 14 14.28 -4.56 -22.34
N HIS A 15 13.15 -5.24 -22.28
CA HIS A 15 12.66 -6.05 -23.38
C HIS A 15 11.88 -5.16 -24.36
N PHE A 16 12.41 -5.06 -25.58
CA PHE A 16 11.85 -4.27 -26.70
C PHE A 16 10.74 -4.99 -27.48
N GLY A 17 10.50 -6.28 -27.21
CA GLY A 17 9.43 -7.02 -27.88
C GLY A 17 8.03 -6.64 -27.36
N PRO A 18 6.97 -7.15 -28.03
CA PRO A 18 5.59 -6.81 -27.73
C PRO A 18 5.23 -7.20 -26.28
N ARG A 19 4.47 -6.34 -25.61
CA ARG A 19 3.95 -6.55 -24.26
C ARG A 19 2.48 -6.94 -24.34
N LYS A 20 2.16 -8.19 -24.01
CA LYS A 20 0.77 -8.69 -23.96
C LYS A 20 0.24 -8.64 -22.54
N GLY A 21 -1.04 -8.27 -22.35
CA GLY A 21 -1.68 -8.19 -21.04
C GLY A 21 -1.08 -7.16 -20.08
N TYR A 22 -0.43 -6.11 -20.61
CA TYR A 22 0.22 -5.09 -19.79
C TYR A 22 -0.80 -4.09 -19.25
N VAL A 23 -0.85 -3.94 -17.93
CA VAL A 23 -1.71 -2.96 -17.27
C VAL A 23 -0.97 -1.63 -17.16
N ILE A 24 -1.53 -0.59 -17.77
CA ILE A 24 -0.96 0.75 -17.76
C ILE A 24 -2.03 1.79 -17.46
N HIS A 25 -1.65 2.84 -16.73
CA HIS A 25 -2.53 3.97 -16.50
C HIS A 25 -2.61 4.87 -17.74
N TYR A 26 -3.77 5.49 -17.95
CA TYR A 26 -4.10 6.13 -19.23
C TYR A 26 -3.17 7.31 -19.59
N GLN A 27 -2.65 8.05 -18.61
CA GLN A 27 -1.75 9.18 -18.85
C GLN A 27 -0.39 8.74 -19.37
N GLU A 28 0.15 7.67 -18.79
CA GLU A 28 1.39 7.04 -19.20
C GLU A 28 1.23 6.43 -20.59
N LEU A 29 0.10 5.77 -20.86
CA LEU A 29 -0.22 5.26 -22.19
C LEU A 29 -0.24 6.40 -23.23
N GLN A 30 -0.95 7.50 -22.96
CA GLN A 30 -0.97 8.68 -23.83
C GLN A 30 0.44 9.25 -24.08
N TYR A 31 1.29 9.28 -23.05
CA TYR A 31 2.67 9.73 -23.18
C TYR A 31 3.48 8.80 -24.08
N TYR A 32 3.42 7.48 -23.89
CA TYR A 32 4.16 6.54 -24.71
C TYR A 32 3.69 6.50 -26.16
N VAL A 33 2.38 6.64 -26.40
CA VAL A 33 1.84 6.76 -27.76
C VAL A 33 2.42 8.00 -28.46
N LYS A 34 2.55 9.14 -27.76
CA LYS A 34 3.23 10.33 -28.30
C LYS A 34 4.71 10.11 -28.62
N LEU A 35 5.38 9.21 -27.89
CA LEU A 35 6.76 8.81 -28.17
C LEU A 35 6.88 7.78 -29.30
N GLY A 36 5.77 7.33 -29.90
CA GLY A 36 5.76 6.39 -31.01
C GLY A 36 5.42 4.94 -30.64
N MET A 37 4.95 4.68 -29.42
CA MET A 37 4.45 3.34 -29.06
C MET A 37 3.15 3.05 -29.82
N VAL A 38 3.11 1.92 -30.52
CA VAL A 38 1.91 1.42 -31.21
C VAL A 38 1.16 0.47 -30.29
N VAL A 39 -0.13 0.72 -30.10
CA VAL A 39 -1.04 -0.15 -29.34
C VAL A 39 -1.76 -1.07 -30.33
N ASP A 40 -1.66 -2.37 -30.10
CA ASP A 40 -2.28 -3.40 -30.96
C ASP A 40 -3.75 -3.61 -30.55
N GLU A 41 -3.99 -4.02 -29.30
CA GLU A 41 -5.32 -4.30 -28.76
C GLU A 41 -5.45 -3.79 -27.32
N VAL A 42 -6.65 -3.29 -26.97
CA VAL A 42 -7.02 -2.96 -25.59
C VAL A 42 -8.04 -4.00 -25.12
N THR A 43 -7.62 -4.89 -24.23
CA THR A 43 -8.46 -6.02 -23.78
C THR A 43 -9.45 -5.63 -22.68
N GLU A 44 -9.01 -4.82 -21.72
CA GLU A 44 -9.81 -4.46 -20.54
C GLU A 44 -9.56 -3.01 -20.14
N ILE A 45 -10.62 -2.30 -19.77
CA ILE A 45 -10.55 -0.94 -19.24
C ILE A 45 -11.16 -0.89 -17.83
N LEU A 46 -10.31 -0.52 -16.87
CA LEU A 46 -10.73 -0.16 -15.53
C LEU A 46 -11.00 1.35 -15.46
N SER A 47 -12.27 1.73 -15.45
CA SER A 47 -12.66 3.15 -15.32
C SER A 47 -12.93 3.52 -13.87
N PHE A 48 -12.53 4.74 -13.46
CA PHE A 48 -12.76 5.28 -12.12
C PHE A 48 -12.86 6.80 -12.18
N ASN A 49 -13.52 7.39 -11.19
CA ASN A 49 -13.59 8.85 -11.02
C ASN A 49 -12.36 9.35 -10.26
N GLN A 50 -11.73 10.40 -10.77
CA GLN A 50 -10.59 11.06 -10.13
C GLN A 50 -10.97 12.43 -9.59
N THR A 51 -10.62 12.71 -8.33
CA THR A 51 -10.77 14.03 -7.72
C THR A 51 -9.45 14.50 -7.10
N ASN A 52 -9.29 15.82 -6.96
CA ASN A 52 -8.10 16.48 -6.42
C ASN A 52 -8.20 16.71 -4.89
N TRP A 53 -8.76 15.76 -4.15
CA TRP A 53 -9.04 15.89 -2.71
C TRP A 53 -7.84 16.29 -1.84
N LEU A 54 -6.61 15.84 -2.16
CA LEU A 54 -5.40 16.16 -1.39
C LEU A 54 -4.82 17.53 -1.75
N ALA A 55 -5.28 18.18 -2.83
CA ALA A 55 -4.74 19.46 -3.27
C ALA A 55 -4.86 20.53 -2.18
N LEU A 56 -5.99 20.59 -1.48
CA LEU A 56 -6.22 21.53 -0.38
C LEU A 56 -5.25 21.28 0.79
N TYR A 57 -5.00 20.02 1.13
CA TYR A 57 -4.07 19.64 2.20
C TYR A 57 -2.61 20.01 1.84
N ILE A 58 -2.17 19.68 0.62
CA ILE A 58 -0.83 20.01 0.15
C ILE A 58 -0.64 21.53 0.08
N ALA A 59 -1.64 22.26 -0.42
CA ALA A 59 -1.60 23.72 -0.48
C ALA A 59 -1.47 24.33 0.92
N LYS A 60 -2.26 23.83 1.88
CA LYS A 60 -2.19 24.24 3.29
C LYS A 60 -0.79 24.02 3.88
N ASN A 61 -0.24 22.82 3.76
CA ASN A 61 1.09 22.50 4.28
C ASN A 61 2.20 23.29 3.58
N THR A 62 2.06 23.55 2.29
CA THR A 62 3.02 24.37 1.53
C THR A 62 3.02 25.81 2.04
N LYS A 63 1.84 26.39 2.30
CA LYS A 63 1.71 27.73 2.89
C LYS A 63 2.30 27.79 4.31
N LEU A 64 2.02 26.78 5.14
CA LEU A 64 2.59 26.68 6.48
C LEU A 64 4.11 26.53 6.44
N ARG A 65 4.65 25.75 5.49
CA ARG A 65 6.09 25.61 5.27
C ARG A 65 6.76 26.91 4.82
N GLN A 66 6.09 27.70 3.97
CA GLN A 66 6.59 29.02 3.54
C GLN A 66 6.63 30.01 4.70
N ASN A 67 5.64 29.96 5.60
CA ASN A 67 5.52 30.86 6.75
C ASN A 67 6.33 30.42 7.99
N ALA A 68 6.89 29.21 7.96
CA ALA A 68 7.65 28.66 9.06
C ALA A 68 8.92 29.48 9.32
N LYS A 69 9.12 29.85 10.59
CA LYS A 69 10.25 30.69 11.01
C LYS A 69 11.50 29.87 11.29
N ASN A 70 11.28 28.63 11.74
CA ASN A 70 12.34 27.73 12.20
C ASN A 70 12.55 26.57 11.21
N ALA A 71 13.79 26.05 11.16
CA ALA A 71 14.13 24.90 10.32
C ALA A 71 13.28 23.66 10.67
N PHE A 72 13.07 23.42 11.97
CA PHE A 72 12.23 22.33 12.47
C PHE A 72 10.80 22.35 11.89
N GLU A 73 10.14 23.50 11.89
CA GLU A 73 8.77 23.64 11.36
C GLU A 73 8.73 23.39 9.85
N LYS A 74 9.74 23.87 9.11
CA LYS A 74 9.85 23.61 7.67
C LYS A 74 9.95 22.11 7.38
N ASP A 75 10.78 21.40 8.14
CA ASP A 75 10.95 19.96 8.00
C ASP A 75 9.69 19.20 8.42
N PHE A 76 8.99 19.66 9.46
CA PHE A 76 7.71 19.10 9.87
C PHE A 76 6.65 19.16 8.76
N PHE A 77 6.42 20.33 8.14
CA PHE A 77 5.42 20.45 7.07
C PHE A 77 5.82 19.71 5.79
N LYS A 78 7.13 19.59 5.52
CA LYS A 78 7.65 18.73 4.45
C LYS A 78 7.33 17.26 4.75
N LEU A 79 7.60 16.81 5.97
CA LEU A 79 7.34 15.45 6.41
C LEU A 79 5.84 15.11 6.31
N MET A 80 4.95 16.03 6.69
CA MET A 80 3.50 15.81 6.59
C MET A 80 3.04 15.49 5.16
N ASN A 81 3.57 16.19 4.15
CA ASN A 81 3.26 15.87 2.76
C ASN A 81 3.84 14.51 2.33
N ASN A 82 5.08 14.21 2.73
CA ASN A 82 5.74 12.95 2.39
C ASN A 82 5.09 11.73 3.05
N LEU A 83 4.63 11.87 4.29
CA LEU A 83 3.96 10.80 5.04
C LEU A 83 2.69 10.34 4.36
N VAL A 84 1.87 11.26 3.85
CA VAL A 84 0.62 10.91 3.16
C VAL A 84 0.93 10.05 1.93
N TYR A 85 1.94 10.41 1.14
CA TYR A 85 2.35 9.62 -0.02
C TYR A 85 2.86 8.22 0.38
N GLY A 86 3.72 8.13 1.40
CA GLY A 86 4.20 6.83 1.88
C GLY A 86 3.08 5.94 2.40
N LYS A 87 2.11 6.53 3.12
CA LYS A 87 0.97 5.81 3.69
C LYS A 87 0.03 5.27 2.62
N THR A 88 -0.13 5.97 1.51
CA THR A 88 -1.04 5.55 0.42
C THR A 88 -0.42 4.50 -0.51
N MET A 89 0.91 4.41 -0.54
CA MET A 89 1.64 3.33 -1.24
C MET A 89 1.87 2.09 -0.35
N GLU A 90 1.42 2.13 0.90
CA GLU A 90 1.64 1.03 1.82
C GLU A 90 0.85 -0.22 1.41
N ASN A 91 1.54 -1.36 1.35
CA ASN A 91 0.89 -2.63 1.07
C ASN A 91 0.16 -3.15 2.30
N ILE A 92 -1.11 -2.76 2.43
CA ILE A 92 -1.99 -3.17 3.51
C ILE A 92 -2.21 -4.69 3.59
N ARG A 93 -1.94 -5.46 2.51
CA ARG A 93 -1.99 -6.94 2.53
C ARG A 93 -0.93 -7.57 3.41
N LYS A 94 0.15 -6.84 3.70
CA LYS A 94 1.20 -7.30 4.62
C LYS A 94 0.85 -7.05 6.09
N TYR A 95 -0.24 -6.35 6.40
CA TYR A 95 -0.63 -6.10 7.78
C TYR A 95 -0.89 -7.40 8.53
N GLN A 96 -0.44 -7.41 9.77
CA GLN A 96 -0.58 -8.54 10.68
C GLN A 96 -1.38 -8.05 11.88
N ASP A 97 -2.54 -8.66 12.11
CA ASP A 97 -3.24 -8.46 13.39
C ASP A 97 -2.58 -9.39 14.41
N VAL A 98 -1.82 -8.79 15.31
CA VAL A 98 -1.11 -9.50 16.38
C VAL A 98 -1.73 -9.10 17.70
N LYS A 99 -2.26 -10.10 18.42
CA LYS A 99 -2.85 -9.92 19.74
C LYS A 99 -1.97 -10.58 20.78
N ILE A 100 -1.65 -9.87 21.84
CA ILE A 100 -0.99 -10.42 23.02
C ILE A 100 -2.09 -10.78 24.02
N MET A 101 -2.12 -12.03 24.45
CA MET A 101 -3.11 -12.56 25.40
C MET A 101 -2.39 -13.10 26.62
N ALA A 102 -2.94 -12.84 27.81
CA ALA A 102 -2.51 -13.49 29.03
C ALA A 102 -3.03 -14.94 29.08
N MET A 103 -2.35 -15.78 29.86
CA MET A 103 -2.67 -17.18 30.12
C MET A 103 -2.57 -17.46 31.62
N ASN A 104 -3.15 -16.59 32.44
CA ASN A 104 -2.98 -16.66 33.89
C ASN A 104 -4.08 -17.48 34.57
N ASN A 105 -5.26 -17.56 33.94
CA ASN A 105 -6.46 -18.17 34.52
C ASN A 105 -7.27 -18.88 33.42
N GLU A 106 -8.14 -19.83 33.80
CA GLU A 106 -9.02 -20.57 32.88
C GLU A 106 -9.84 -19.66 31.94
N ARG A 107 -10.24 -18.47 32.42
CA ARG A 107 -10.98 -17.50 31.62
C ARG A 107 -10.18 -17.02 30.40
N ASP A 108 -8.88 -16.83 30.57
CA ASP A 108 -8.01 -16.32 29.50
C ASP A 108 -7.62 -17.43 28.52
N GLU A 109 -7.42 -18.65 29.02
CA GLU A 109 -7.29 -19.84 28.18
C GLU A 109 -8.53 -20.02 27.29
N LYS A 110 -9.74 -19.90 27.85
CA LYS A 110 -10.99 -19.98 27.08
C LYS A 110 -11.07 -18.89 25.99
N LYS A 111 -10.60 -17.66 26.26
CA LYS A 111 -10.52 -16.60 25.24
C LYS A 111 -9.51 -16.94 24.14
N PHE A 112 -8.37 -17.52 24.49
CA PHE A 112 -7.39 -17.98 23.51
C PHE A 112 -7.96 -19.08 22.62
N PHE A 113 -8.57 -20.12 23.19
CA PHE A 113 -9.19 -21.20 22.41
C PHE A 113 -10.30 -20.68 21.49
N ASN A 114 -11.11 -19.73 21.95
CA ASN A 114 -12.09 -19.05 21.10
C ASN A 114 -11.45 -18.33 19.91
N LYS A 115 -10.19 -17.89 20.04
CA LYS A 115 -9.45 -17.24 18.95
C LYS A 115 -8.81 -18.25 18.01
N VAL A 116 -8.24 -19.35 18.53
CA VAL A 116 -7.70 -20.47 17.75
C VAL A 116 -8.77 -21.09 16.85
N ARG A 117 -10.01 -21.19 17.35
CA ARG A 117 -11.15 -21.73 16.59
C ARG A 117 -11.62 -20.84 15.43
N LYS A 118 -11.16 -19.59 15.33
CA LYS A 118 -11.56 -18.72 14.21
C LYS A 118 -10.78 -19.11 12.94
N PRO A 119 -11.42 -19.15 11.76
CA PRO A 119 -10.73 -19.46 10.50
C PRO A 119 -9.66 -18.42 10.12
N SER A 120 -9.70 -17.23 10.72
CA SER A 120 -8.68 -16.20 10.55
C SER A 120 -7.43 -16.42 11.41
N PHE A 121 -7.39 -17.42 12.30
CA PHE A 121 -6.20 -17.74 13.08
C PHE A 121 -5.06 -18.25 12.19
N LYS A 122 -3.83 -17.75 12.40
CA LYS A 122 -2.64 -18.24 11.69
C LYS A 122 -1.77 -19.10 12.60
N TYR A 123 -1.26 -18.53 13.68
CA TYR A 123 -0.47 -19.25 14.66
C TYR A 123 -0.41 -18.51 15.99
N GLY A 124 -0.12 -19.25 17.05
CA GLY A 124 0.23 -18.73 18.37
C GLY A 124 1.71 -18.96 18.66
N ARG A 125 2.36 -18.03 19.35
CA ARG A 125 3.71 -18.19 19.90
C ARG A 125 3.70 -17.75 21.35
N GLN A 126 4.15 -18.63 22.23
CA GLN A 126 4.33 -18.29 23.65
C GLN A 126 5.42 -17.21 23.82
N LEU A 127 5.16 -16.25 24.69
CA LEU A 127 6.04 -15.14 25.05
C LEU A 127 6.26 -15.20 26.57
N GLY A 128 7.24 -15.99 26.99
CA GLY A 128 7.46 -16.26 28.42
C GLY A 128 6.33 -17.11 29.02
N ASP A 129 6.23 -17.14 30.34
CA ASP A 129 5.39 -18.13 31.02
C ASP A 129 3.90 -17.79 30.96
N THR A 130 3.56 -16.51 30.91
CA THR A 130 2.20 -16.01 31.12
C THR A 130 1.53 -15.41 29.89
N LEU A 131 2.27 -15.16 28.81
CA LEU A 131 1.75 -14.48 27.62
C LEU A 131 1.85 -15.34 26.38
N VAL A 132 0.87 -15.19 25.49
CA VAL A 132 0.87 -15.78 24.16
C VAL A 132 0.57 -14.72 23.12
N ARG A 133 1.43 -14.65 22.11
CA ARG A 133 1.22 -13.88 20.89
C ARG A 133 0.38 -14.68 19.92
N VAL A 134 -0.79 -14.18 19.57
CA VAL A 134 -1.67 -14.77 18.57
C VAL A 134 -1.63 -13.92 17.31
N LYS A 135 -1.27 -14.54 16.19
CA LYS A 135 -1.35 -13.92 14.87
C LYS A 135 -2.64 -14.32 14.18
N ILE A 136 -3.36 -13.33 13.70
CA ILE A 136 -4.61 -13.47 12.95
C ILE A 136 -4.43 -12.83 11.58
N LEU A 137 -5.12 -13.37 10.58
CA LEU A 137 -5.26 -12.74 9.28
C LEU A 137 -5.96 -11.38 9.49
N ALA A 138 -5.26 -10.31 9.12
CA ALA A 138 -5.85 -8.99 9.15
C ALA A 138 -7.05 -8.95 8.19
N VAL A 139 -8.21 -8.51 8.67
CA VAL A 139 -9.30 -8.10 7.80
C VAL A 139 -8.93 -6.73 7.26
N ILE A 140 -8.73 -6.66 5.96
CA ILE A 140 -8.25 -5.46 5.30
C ILE A 140 -9.42 -4.84 4.55
N ASN A 141 -9.87 -3.68 5.02
CA ASN A 141 -10.76 -2.83 4.25
C ASN A 141 -9.88 -1.97 3.33
N LEU A 142 -9.99 -2.17 2.02
CA LEU A 142 -9.35 -1.35 0.99
C LEU A 142 -10.04 0.02 0.85
N LEU A 143 -10.19 0.74 1.97
CA LEU A 143 -10.78 2.08 1.99
C LEU A 143 -9.75 3.17 1.68
N MET A 144 -8.46 2.82 1.61
CA MET A 144 -7.40 3.77 1.30
C MET A 144 -7.17 3.82 -0.22
N PRO A 145 -7.29 5.01 -0.84
CA PRO A 145 -7.01 5.18 -2.26
C PRO A 145 -5.54 4.91 -2.54
N GLN A 146 -5.27 4.06 -3.53
CA GLN A 146 -3.91 3.86 -4.00
C GLN A 146 -3.45 5.09 -4.76
N TYR A 147 -2.27 5.61 -4.44
CA TYR A 147 -1.74 6.81 -5.08
C TYR A 147 -1.00 6.48 -6.37
N TYR A 148 -1.48 7.03 -7.48
CA TYR A 148 -0.69 7.25 -8.69
C TYR A 148 -0.95 8.69 -9.16
N ASN A 149 0.07 9.56 -9.11
CA ASN A 149 0.03 10.95 -9.57
C ASN A 149 -1.04 11.89 -8.93
N ILE A 150 -1.01 12.05 -7.60
CA ILE A 150 -1.74 13.10 -6.84
C ILE A 150 -3.28 12.94 -6.78
N ARG A 151 -3.87 11.95 -7.46
CA ARG A 151 -5.33 11.80 -7.59
C ARG A 151 -5.89 10.61 -6.82
N HIS A 152 -7.12 10.75 -6.31
CA HIS A 152 -7.89 9.64 -5.73
C HIS A 152 -8.29 8.64 -6.81
N TYR A 153 -8.25 7.35 -6.49
CA TYR A 153 -8.90 6.30 -7.26
C TYR A 153 -9.96 5.70 -6.35
N ASP A 154 -11.23 5.96 -6.64
CA ASP A 154 -12.33 5.28 -5.96
C ASP A 154 -12.55 3.93 -6.63
N TYR A 155 -12.02 2.88 -6.02
CA TYR A 155 -12.17 1.51 -6.54
C TYR A 155 -13.58 0.95 -6.34
N ASN A 156 -14.44 1.60 -5.53
CA ASN A 156 -15.82 1.13 -5.31
C ASN A 156 -16.74 1.48 -6.49
N THR A 157 -16.34 2.43 -7.35
CA THR A 157 -17.05 2.80 -8.57
C THR A 157 -16.44 2.18 -9.84
N CYS A 158 -15.46 1.29 -9.69
CA CYS A 158 -14.85 0.59 -10.80
C CYS A 158 -15.89 -0.25 -11.57
N ARG A 159 -16.04 0.06 -12.86
CA ARG A 159 -16.77 -0.79 -13.82
C ARG A 159 -15.78 -1.34 -14.83
N ASN A 160 -15.87 -2.64 -15.08
CA ASN A 160 -15.27 -3.23 -16.27
C ASN A 160 -16.14 -2.80 -17.45
N VAL A 161 -15.56 -1.99 -18.34
CA VAL A 161 -16.17 -1.70 -19.63
C VAL A 161 -15.56 -2.68 -20.61
N ALA A 162 -16.33 -3.69 -21.02
CA ALA A 162 -16.00 -4.47 -22.20
C ALA A 162 -16.24 -3.57 -23.42
N ILE A 163 -15.25 -3.47 -24.30
CA ILE A 163 -15.40 -2.83 -25.62
C ILE A 163 -15.91 -3.89 -26.59
#